data_AF-A0A9E2RG10-F1
#
_entry.id   AF-A0A9E2RG10-F1
#
_cell.length_a   1.000
_cell.length_b   1.000
_cell.length_c   1.000
_cell.angle_alpha   90.00
_cell.angle_beta   90.00
_cell.angle_gamma   90.00
#
_symmetry.space_group_name_H-M   'P 1'
#
loop_
_entity.id
_entity.type
_entity.pdbx_description
1 polymer ?
#
loop_
_entity_poly.entity_id
_entity_poly.type
_entity_poly.pdbx_seq_one_letter_code
_entity_poly.pdbx_strand_id
1 'polypeptide(L)'
;MTCTRCHGCMAKDHFIDLMESAESMWMAGWRCLNCGNVLDPVMERNRRGQGVAAVVSTARVPGPNRIGAQEEEVDVIAGVAA
;
A
#
# COMPACT_ATOMS: atom_id res chain seq x y z
N MET A 1 17.99 9.75 -0.57
CA MET A 1 17.79 8.41 -1.17
C MET A 1 16.38 8.36 -1.77
N THR A 2 16.16 7.64 -2.88
CA THR A 2 14.91 7.69 -3.65
C THR A 2 14.23 6.32 -3.68
N CYS A 3 12.93 6.28 -3.42
CA CYS A 3 12.16 5.04 -3.37
C CYS A 3 12.05 4.37 -4.74
N THR A 4 12.38 3.07 -4.82
CA THR A 4 12.29 2.30 -6.07
C THR A 4 10.86 2.00 -6.52
N ARG A 5 9.86 2.18 -5.65
CA ARG A 5 8.44 1.92 -5.95
C ARG A 5 7.70 3.13 -6.51
N CYS A 6 7.92 4.31 -5.92
CA CYS A 6 7.15 5.53 -6.24
C CYS A 6 8.03 6.74 -6.54
N HIS A 7 9.36 6.60 -6.54
CA HIS A 7 10.32 7.69 -6.69
C HIS A 7 10.22 8.79 -5.63
N GLY A 8 9.55 8.51 -4.51
CA GLY A 8 9.41 9.42 -3.38
C GLY A 8 10.63 9.51 -2.47
N CYS A 9 10.55 10.41 -1.48
CA CYS A 9 11.59 10.61 -0.48
C CYS A 9 11.70 9.41 0.46
N MET A 10 12.94 9.03 0.80
CA MET A 10 13.23 8.03 1.82
C MET A 10 13.98 8.65 2.98
N ALA A 11 13.57 8.28 4.20
CA ALA A 11 14.22 8.64 5.44
C ALA A 11 14.79 7.39 6.13
N LYS A 12 15.87 7.59 6.89
CA LYS A 12 16.44 6.52 7.71
C LYS A 12 15.50 6.26 8.89
N ASP A 13 15.26 5.00 9.19
CA ASP A 13 14.34 4.56 10.24
C ASP A 13 14.94 3.38 11.02
N HIS A 14 14.47 3.14 12.23
CA HIS A 14 14.89 2.06 13.10
C HIS A 14 13.79 1.00 13.19
N PHE A 15 14.08 -0.20 12.70
CA PHE A 15 13.17 -1.33 12.71
C PHE A 15 13.56 -2.28 13.84
N ILE A 16 12.57 -2.99 14.37
CA ILE A 16 12.79 -4.04 15.34
C ILE A 16 12.98 -5.34 14.56
N ASP A 17 14.14 -5.96 14.76
CA ASP A 17 14.40 -7.31 14.28
C ASP A 17 13.95 -8.31 15.35
N LEU A 18 12.84 -9.00 15.09
CA LEU A 18 12.29 -9.99 16.02
C LEU A 18 12.92 -11.37 15.86
N MET A 19 13.66 -11.64 14.79
CA MET A 19 13.98 -13.01 14.36
C MET A 19 15.47 -13.30 14.12
N GLU A 20 16.32 -12.30 13.84
CA GLU A 20 17.68 -12.58 13.36
C GLU A 20 18.81 -12.18 14.34
N SER A 21 18.61 -11.19 15.22
CA SER A 21 19.70 -10.66 16.05
C SER A 21 19.54 -10.97 17.54
N ALA A 22 20.38 -11.88 18.04
CA ALA A 22 20.52 -12.13 19.49
C ALA A 22 21.15 -10.94 20.25
N GLU A 23 21.84 -10.03 19.56
CA GLU A 23 22.69 -9.00 20.17
C GLU A 23 22.19 -7.56 19.95
N SER A 24 21.43 -7.28 18.89
CA SER A 24 20.87 -5.94 18.64
C SER A 24 19.46 -6.01 18.04
N MET A 25 18.45 -5.80 18.88
CA MET A 25 17.04 -5.80 18.49
C MET A 25 16.66 -4.66 17.51
N TRP A 26 17.54 -3.68 17.33
CA TRP A 26 17.33 -2.53 16.46
C TRP A 26 18.20 -2.63 15.22
N MET A 27 17.57 -2.57 14.04
CA MET A 27 18.23 -2.52 12.75
C MET A 27 17.93 -1.20 12.05
N ALA A 28 18.92 -0.63 11.38
CA ALA A 28 18.74 0.59 10.60
C ALA A 28 18.32 0.26 9.16
N GLY A 29 17.24 0.87 8.69
CA GLY A 29 16.76 0.75 7.32
C GLY A 29 16.27 2.07 6.76
N TRP A 30 15.64 2.01 5.60
CA TRP A 30 15.06 3.17 4.92
C TRP A 30 13.57 2.98 4.69
N ARG A 31 12.76 3.95 5.10
CA ARG A 31 11.32 3.99 4.85
C ARG A 31 10.99 5.11 3.88
N CYS A 32 10.22 4.79 2.85
CA CYS A 32 9.63 5.82 1.99
C CYS A 32 8.48 6.52 2.73
N LEU A 33 8.57 7.84 2.84
CA LEU A 33 7.53 8.66 3.48
C LEU A 33 6.26 8.78 2.63
N ASN A 34 6.33 8.48 1.33
CA ASN A 34 5.22 8.64 0.40
C ASN A 34 4.38 7.36 0.23
N CYS A 35 5.02 6.18 0.18
CA CYS A 35 4.32 4.91 -0.10
C CYS A 35 4.58 3.81 0.94
N GLY A 36 5.41 4.07 1.95
CA GLY A 36 5.69 3.09 3.00
C GLY A 36 6.65 1.96 2.60
N ASN A 37 7.17 1.93 1.37
CA ASN A 37 8.14 0.91 0.97
C ASN A 37 9.39 0.98 1.86
N VAL A 38 9.80 -0.18 2.37
CA VAL A 38 10.96 -0.34 3.25
C VAL A 38 12.10 -1.00 2.48
N LEU A 39 13.31 -0.48 2.66
CA LEU A 39 14.55 -1.08 2.22
C LEU A 39 15.41 -1.36 3.45
N ASP A 40 15.64 -2.63 3.72
CA ASP A 40 16.38 -3.16 4.86
C ASP A 40 17.41 -4.18 4.33
N PRO A 41 18.69 -4.10 4.77
CA PRO A 41 19.73 -5.07 4.40
C PRO A 41 19.31 -6.54 4.55
N VAL A 42 18.54 -6.88 5.58
CA VAL A 42 18.04 -8.25 5.80
C VAL A 42 17.02 -8.63 4.74
N MET A 43 16.05 -7.75 4.46
CA MET A 43 15.08 -7.98 3.39
C MET A 43 15.76 -8.12 2.02
N GLU A 44 16.82 -7.35 1.76
CA GLU A 44 17.58 -7.43 0.51
C GLU A 44 18.37 -8.73 0.40
N ARG A 45 19.04 -9.15 1.49
CA ARG A 45 19.72 -10.44 1.59
C ARG A 45 18.75 -11.60 1.35
N ASN A 46 17.58 -11.58 2.00
CA ASN A 46 16.57 -12.63 1.86
C ASN A 46 16.05 -12.73 0.42
N ARG A 47 15.80 -11.59 -0.26
CA ARG A 47 15.43 -11.60 -1.69
C ARG A 47 16.52 -12.15 -2.59
N ARG A 48 17.79 -11.84 -2.31
CA ARG A 48 18.94 -12.35 -3.08
C ARG A 48 19.13 -13.84 -2.89
N GLY A 49 18.95 -14.35 -1.66
CA GLY A 49 19.08 -15.77 -1.34
C GLY A 49 17.92 -16.64 -1.82
N GLN A 50 16.72 -16.07 -1.96
CA GLN A 50 15.51 -16.81 -2.33
C GLN A 50 15.12 -16.76 -3.82
N GLY A 51 15.93 -16.14 -4.68
CA GLY A 51 15.75 -16.15 -6.14
C GLY A 51 14.32 -15.82 -6.58
N VAL A 52 13.90 -14.55 -6.49
CA VAL A 52 12.61 -14.02 -6.99
C VAL A 52 11.45 -15.03 -6.90
N ALA A 53 11.22 -15.62 -5.71
CA ALA A 53 9.94 -16.28 -5.46
C ALA A 53 8.87 -15.20 -5.56
N ALA A 54 8.09 -15.20 -6.66
CA ALA A 54 7.03 -14.26 -6.87
C ALA A 54 6.00 -14.42 -5.74
N VAL A 55 6.05 -13.51 -4.76
CA VAL A 55 5.02 -13.44 -3.73
C VAL A 55 3.77 -12.94 -4.43
N VAL A 56 2.87 -13.85 -4.78
CA VAL A 56 1.56 -13.51 -5.34
C VAL A 56 0.84 -12.69 -4.28
N SER A 57 0.74 -11.38 -4.50
CA SER A 57 -0.07 -10.51 -3.66
C SER A 57 -1.52 -10.90 -3.88
N THR A 58 -2.16 -11.48 -2.87
CA THR A 58 -3.62 -11.69 -2.85
C THR A 58 -4.37 -10.38 -2.58
N ALA A 59 -3.87 -9.24 -3.10
CA ALA A 59 -4.55 -7.96 -2.97
C ALA A 59 -6.00 -8.15 -3.44
N ARG A 60 -6.96 -7.96 -2.52
CA ARG A 60 -8.37 -7.99 -2.88
C ARG A 60 -8.59 -6.91 -3.93
N VAL A 61 -9.09 -7.31 -5.09
CA VAL A 61 -9.57 -6.41 -6.13
C VAL A 61 -10.55 -5.42 -5.47
N PRO A 62 -10.34 -4.10 -5.57
CA PRO A 62 -11.34 -3.14 -5.11
C PRO A 62 -12.64 -3.41 -5.85
N GLY A 63 -13.72 -3.68 -5.11
CA GLY A 63 -15.05 -3.88 -5.69
C GLY A 63 -15.47 -2.64 -6.49
N PRO A 64 -16.33 -2.79 -7.51
CA PRO A 64 -16.73 -1.68 -8.35
C PRO A 64 -17.42 -0.58 -7.52
N ASN A 65 -16.94 0.66 -7.69
CA ASN A 65 -17.39 1.85 -6.98
C ASN A 65 -18.80 2.24 -7.45
N ARG A 66 -19.82 2.21 -6.56
CA ARG A 66 -21.22 2.56 -6.87
C ARG A 66 -21.54 4.00 -6.48
N ILE A 67 -20.80 4.98 -6.98
CA ILE A 67 -21.11 6.40 -6.75
C ILE A 67 -21.32 7.05 -8.12
N GLY A 68 -22.59 7.16 -8.51
CA GLY A 68 -22.98 7.82 -9.75
C GLY A 68 -24.40 7.47 -10.20
N ALA A 69 -25.41 8.01 -9.53
CA ALA A 69 -26.73 8.25 -10.09
C ALA A 69 -27.32 9.49 -9.41
N GLN A 70 -26.94 10.66 -9.92
CA GLN A 70 -27.71 11.90 -9.71
C GLN A 70 -28.55 12.09 -10.97
N GLU A 71 -29.87 12.14 -10.84
CA GLU A 71 -30.72 12.95 -11.71
C GLU A 71 -31.79 13.59 -10.81
N GLU A 72 -31.68 14.90 -10.60
CA GLU A 72 -32.78 15.75 -10.21
C GLU A 72 -33.74 15.88 -11.40
N GLU A 73 -35.04 15.63 -11.19
CA GLU A 73 -36.07 16.44 -11.83
C GLU A 73 -37.30 16.50 -10.91
N VAL A 74 -37.58 17.70 -10.44
CA VAL A 74 -38.71 18.06 -9.59
C VAL A 74 -39.81 18.65 -10.49
N ASP A 75 -41.03 18.13 -10.35
CA ASP A 75 -42.29 18.89 -10.20
C ASP A 75 -43.48 18.62 -11.17
N VAL A 76 -44.67 18.63 -10.54
CA VAL A 76 -46.06 18.89 -10.99
C VAL A 76 -46.64 18.24 -12.26
N ILE A 77 -47.73 17.46 -12.12
CA ILE A 77 -49.14 17.96 -12.22
C ILE A 77 -50.18 16.87 -11.91
N ALA A 78 -51.26 17.28 -11.24
CA ALA A 78 -52.45 16.51 -10.89
C ALA A 78 -53.40 16.24 -12.07
N GLY A 79 -54.21 15.17 -11.99
CA GLY A 79 -55.41 15.02 -12.81
C GLY A 79 -55.86 13.57 -13.06
N VAL A 80 -56.60 12.97 -12.12
CA VAL A 80 -57.39 11.75 -12.38
C VAL A 80 -58.74 12.18 -12.96
N ALA A 81 -58.97 11.87 -14.23
CA ALA A 81 -60.27 11.90 -14.89
C ALA A 81 -60.39 10.68 -15.80
N ALA A 82 -61.23 9.72 -15.40
CA ALA A 82 -62.03 8.82 -16.24
C ALA A 82 -62.85 7.90 -15.33
#